data_AF-A0A8B7QAR4-F1
#
_entry.id   AF-A0A8B7QAR4-F1
#
_cell.length_a   1.000
_cell.length_b   1.000
_cell.length_c   1.000
_cell.angle_alpha   90.00
_cell.angle_beta   90.00
_cell.angle_gamma   90.00
#
_symmetry.space_group_name_H-M   'P 1'
#
loop_
_entity.id
_entity.type
_entity.pdbx_description
1 polymer ?
#
loop_
_entity_poly.entity_id
_entity_poly.type
_entity_poly.pdbx_seq_one_letter_code
_entity_poly.pdbx_strand_id
1 'polypeptide(L)'
;MPLKVQSTVSALCLFGVLTLLLCPSGQCALCLKPEIENGKLSVDKNQYVESENVTIRCNSGYVVVSSQNITCSENKTWYPEVSKCEWEVHNGCEQVLTGSQLLQCLPNPEDVKMALEVYKLSLEIKQLKQE
;
A
#
# COMPACT_ATOMS: atom_id res chain seq x y z
N MET A 1 40.58 35.61 45.72
CA MET A 1 40.66 34.16 45.98
C MET A 1 39.31 33.53 45.63
N PRO A 2 39.29 32.36 44.98
CA PRO A 2 38.76 32.17 43.61
C PRO A 2 37.35 31.54 43.57
N LEU A 3 36.53 31.85 42.56
CA LEU A 3 36.25 31.09 41.31
C LEU A 3 35.70 29.65 41.45
N LYS A 4 34.36 29.54 41.29
CA LYS A 4 33.59 28.70 40.33
C LYS A 4 34.18 27.36 39.87
N VAL A 5 33.51 26.25 40.18
CA VAL A 5 33.26 25.12 39.26
C VAL A 5 31.92 24.45 39.61
N GLN A 6 31.05 24.40 38.61
CA GLN A 6 29.79 23.67 38.52
C GLN A 6 29.91 22.22 39.01
N SER A 7 28.86 21.71 39.67
CA SER A 7 28.53 20.29 39.57
C SER A 7 27.02 20.13 39.42
N THR A 8 26.57 20.38 38.19
CA THR A 8 25.26 20.11 37.60
C THR A 8 24.89 18.61 37.57
N VAL A 9 25.50 17.79 38.43
CA VAL A 9 25.41 16.33 38.38
C VAL A 9 24.07 15.81 38.90
N SER A 10 23.32 16.61 39.68
CA SER A 10 21.98 16.20 40.13
C SER A 10 20.89 16.33 39.05
N ALA A 11 21.09 17.15 38.02
CA ALA A 11 20.14 17.29 36.91
C ALA A 11 20.44 16.32 35.75
N LEU A 12 21.72 15.95 35.55
CA LEU A 12 22.12 14.98 34.52
C LEU A 12 21.60 13.56 34.78
N CYS A 13 21.31 13.19 36.03
CA CYS A 13 20.61 11.95 36.35
C CYS A 13 19.15 11.95 35.88
N LEU A 14 18.46 13.10 35.84
CA LEU A 14 17.07 13.18 35.37
C LEU A 14 16.99 13.14 33.84
N PHE A 15 17.97 13.72 33.14
CA PHE A 15 18.06 13.64 31.68
C PHE A 15 18.58 12.27 31.19
N GLY A 16 19.50 11.64 31.92
CA GLY A 16 20.01 10.30 31.60
C GLY A 16 18.97 9.18 31.78
N VAL A 17 17.98 9.38 32.66
CA VAL A 17 16.85 8.45 32.86
C VAL A 17 15.80 8.57 31.74
N LEU A 18 15.61 9.75 31.15
CA LEU A 18 14.67 9.92 30.03
C LEU A 18 15.15 9.21 28.75
N THR A 19 16.46 9.04 28.60
CA THR A 19 17.09 8.30 27.50
C THR A 19 17.18 6.77 27.72
N LEU A 20 16.82 6.27 28.92
CA LEU A 20 16.65 4.84 29.16
C LEU A 20 15.27 4.38 28.65
N LEU A 21 15.28 3.98 27.37
CA LEU A 21 14.61 2.77 26.91
C LEU A 21 13.08 2.81 26.86
N LEU A 22 12.56 3.05 25.65
CA LEU A 22 11.25 2.64 25.13
C LEU A 22 10.98 1.12 25.22
N CYS A 23 11.70 0.39 26.07
CA CYS A 23 11.43 -0.99 26.45
C CYS A 23 12.24 -1.39 27.71
N PRO A 24 11.74 -1.19 28.94
CA PRO A 24 12.51 -1.46 30.17
C PRO A 24 12.65 -2.95 30.52
N SER A 25 11.94 -3.84 29.83
CA SER A 25 11.67 -5.20 30.33
C SER A 25 11.81 -6.30 29.27
N GLY A 26 12.65 -6.15 28.25
CA GLY A 26 13.04 -7.26 27.35
C GLY A 26 11.89 -8.02 26.64
N GLN A 27 10.67 -7.49 26.71
CA GLN A 27 9.41 -8.13 26.30
C GLN A 27 8.54 -7.16 25.50
N CYS A 28 9.12 -6.12 24.90
CA CYS A 28 8.33 -5.32 23.97
C CYS A 28 7.87 -6.21 22.84
N ALA A 29 6.59 -6.09 22.51
CA ALA A 29 6.11 -6.67 21.29
C ALA A 29 6.89 -6.03 20.15
N LEU A 30 7.59 -6.86 19.37
CA LEU A 30 8.32 -6.45 18.19
C LEU A 30 7.63 -7.05 17.00
N CYS A 31 7.08 -6.20 16.15
CA CYS A 31 6.55 -6.63 14.86
C CYS A 31 7.69 -6.69 13.86
N LEU A 32 7.77 -7.81 13.14
CA LEU A 32 8.67 -7.91 12.00
C LEU A 32 8.16 -7.04 10.86
N LYS A 33 9.08 -6.54 10.04
CA LYS A 33 8.74 -5.87 8.78
C LYS A 33 7.78 -6.74 7.98
N PRO A 34 6.57 -6.24 7.67
CA PRO A 34 5.64 -6.97 6.83
C PRO A 34 6.09 -6.90 5.37
N GLU A 35 5.77 -7.93 4.62
CA GLU A 35 5.93 -7.93 3.17
C GLU A 35 4.74 -7.21 2.54
N ILE A 36 5.02 -6.22 1.68
CA ILE A 36 4.00 -5.45 0.97
C ILE A 36 4.32 -5.53 -0.50
N GLU A 37 3.57 -6.36 -1.22
CA GLU A 37 3.66 -6.43 -2.67
C GLU A 37 3.26 -5.09 -3.29
N ASN A 38 4.04 -4.59 -4.25
CA ASN A 38 3.80 -3.32 -4.93
C ASN A 38 3.70 -2.09 -3.99
N GLY A 39 4.34 -2.16 -2.82
CA GLY A 39 4.36 -1.05 -1.87
C GLY A 39 5.57 -1.07 -0.95
N LYS A 40 5.61 -0.08 -0.06
CA LYS A 40 6.65 0.11 0.95
C LYS A 40 6.08 0.80 2.17
N LEU A 41 6.79 0.70 3.30
CA LEU A 41 6.44 1.45 4.50
C LEU A 41 7.02 2.87 4.46
N SER A 42 6.36 3.79 5.15
CA SER A 42 6.81 5.19 5.32
C SER A 42 8.15 5.28 6.04
N VAL A 43 8.40 4.33 6.95
CA VAL A 43 9.65 4.17 7.70
C VAL A 43 10.08 2.74 7.47
N ASP A 44 11.28 2.55 6.91
CA ASP A 44 11.79 1.21 6.58
C ASP A 44 12.75 0.71 7.67
N LYS A 45 12.24 -0.16 8.54
CA LYS A 45 12.96 -0.87 9.59
C LYS A 45 12.72 -2.37 9.47
N ASN A 46 13.66 -3.16 10.02
CA ASN A 46 13.49 -4.60 10.14
C ASN A 46 12.51 -4.99 11.26
N GLN A 47 12.37 -4.15 12.29
CA GLN A 47 11.54 -4.37 13.47
C GLN A 47 10.92 -3.06 13.94
N TYR A 48 9.71 -3.16 14.50
CA TYR A 48 8.90 -2.04 14.98
C TYR A 48 8.45 -2.33 16.40
N VAL A 49 8.48 -1.32 17.26
CA VAL A 49 8.05 -1.47 18.65
C VAL A 49 6.54 -1.40 18.76
N GLU A 50 5.98 -2.02 19.80
CA GLU A 50 4.58 -1.91 20.17
C GLU A 50 4.08 -0.45 20.11
N SER A 51 2.84 -0.27 19.63
CA SER A 51 2.20 1.03 19.40
C SER A 51 2.87 1.91 18.33
N GLU A 52 3.94 1.46 17.68
CA GLU A 52 4.53 2.17 16.53
C GLU A 52 3.58 2.09 15.34
N ASN A 53 3.24 3.26 14.78
CA ASN A 53 2.37 3.40 13.62
C ASN A 53 3.20 3.69 12.38
N VAL A 54 2.92 2.97 11.29
CA VAL A 54 3.54 3.18 9.99
C VAL A 54 2.49 3.25 8.89
N THR A 55 2.82 4.00 7.85
CA THR A 55 1.95 4.21 6.70
C THR A 55 2.44 3.37 5.52
N ILE A 56 1.56 2.57 4.94
CA ILE A 56 1.75 1.87 3.68
C ILE A 56 1.72 2.89 2.54
N ARG A 57 2.72 2.84 1.68
CA ARG A 57 2.84 3.66 0.46
C ARG A 57 2.93 2.73 -0.74
N CYS A 58 1.90 2.72 -1.57
CA CYS A 58 1.90 1.92 -2.79
C CYS A 58 2.80 2.54 -3.86
N ASN A 59 3.29 1.67 -4.74
CA ASN A 59 4.00 2.08 -5.95
C ASN A 59 3.06 2.80 -6.91
N SER A 60 3.63 3.51 -7.89
CA SER A 60 2.84 4.22 -8.90
C SER A 60 1.87 3.26 -9.62
N GLY A 61 0.61 3.67 -9.73
CA GLY A 61 -0.44 2.85 -10.35
C GLY A 61 -1.10 1.84 -9.40
N TYR A 62 -0.76 1.85 -8.10
CA TYR A 62 -1.40 0.99 -7.11
C TYR A 62 -1.99 1.80 -5.95
N VAL A 63 -3.07 1.29 -5.36
CA VAL A 63 -3.81 1.88 -4.25
C VAL A 63 -3.99 0.88 -3.10
N VAL A 64 -4.07 1.39 -1.87
CA VAL A 64 -4.36 0.57 -0.69
C VAL A 64 -5.86 0.24 -0.65
N VAL A 65 -6.20 -1.03 -0.49
CA VAL A 65 -7.60 -1.52 -0.57
C VAL A 65 -8.40 -1.23 0.71
N SER A 66 -7.74 -1.24 1.87
CA SER A 66 -8.43 -0.99 3.15
C SER A 66 -7.70 0.05 4.00
N SER A 67 -6.72 -0.33 4.82
CA SER A 67 -6.06 0.61 5.75
C SER A 67 -4.66 0.97 5.31
N GLN A 68 -4.46 2.26 5.04
CA GLN A 68 -3.14 2.81 4.74
C GLN A 68 -2.23 2.85 5.98
N ASN A 69 -2.78 2.92 7.18
CA ASN A 69 -2.01 2.98 8.42
C ASN A 69 -2.13 1.65 9.19
N ILE A 70 -1.00 1.14 9.67
CA ILE A 70 -0.92 -0.06 10.49
C ILE A 70 -0.11 0.23 11.74
N THR A 71 -0.47 -0.42 12.84
CA THR A 71 0.15 -0.26 14.15
C THR A 71 0.67 -1.59 14.63
N CYS A 72 1.87 -1.62 15.20
CA CYS A 72 2.39 -2.82 15.85
C CYS A 72 1.64 -3.08 17.16
N SER A 73 0.95 -4.22 17.25
CA SER A 73 0.17 -4.63 18.42
C SER A 73 1.06 -5.30 19.48
N GLU A 74 0.59 -5.28 20.72
CA GLU A 74 1.11 -6.08 21.86
C GLU A 74 1.29 -7.57 21.52
N ASN A 75 0.50 -8.09 20.59
CA ASN A 75 0.58 -9.48 20.14
C ASN A 75 1.70 -9.75 19.12
N LYS A 76 2.59 -8.79 18.86
CA LYS A 76 3.66 -8.87 17.84
C LYS A 76 3.12 -9.03 16.41
N THR A 77 1.90 -8.55 16.19
CA THR A 77 1.20 -8.57 14.90
C THR A 77 0.82 -7.15 14.48
N TRP A 78 0.55 -6.95 13.20
CA TRP A 78 0.10 -5.68 12.66
C TRP A 78 -1.42 -5.55 12.78
N TYR A 79 -1.89 -4.38 13.21
CA TYR A 79 -3.30 -4.05 13.27
C TYR A 79 -3.60 -2.67 12.64
N PRO A 80 -4.61 -2.56 11.76
CA PRO A 80 -5.33 -3.67 11.11
C PRO A 80 -4.37 -4.55 10.30
N GLU A 81 -4.87 -5.69 9.80
CA GLU A 81 -4.07 -6.61 8.99
C GLU A 81 -3.44 -5.88 7.79
N VAL A 82 -2.20 -6.27 7.48
CA VAL A 82 -1.43 -5.64 6.41
C VAL A 82 -2.17 -5.80 5.09
N SER A 83 -2.49 -4.67 4.48
CA SER A 83 -3.25 -4.61 3.23
C SER A 83 -2.33 -4.66 2.02
N LYS A 84 -2.83 -5.25 0.94
CA LYS A 84 -2.13 -5.25 -0.35
C LYS A 84 -2.32 -3.92 -1.08
N CYS A 85 -1.36 -3.62 -1.93
CA CYS A 85 -1.48 -2.59 -2.95
C CYS A 85 -2.06 -3.25 -4.21
N GLU A 86 -3.25 -2.82 -4.62
CA GLU A 86 -3.92 -3.31 -5.82
C GLU A 86 -3.81 -2.29 -6.95
N TRP A 87 -3.72 -2.78 -8.19
CA TRP A 87 -3.59 -1.92 -9.36
C TRP A 87 -4.82 -1.01 -9.49
N GLU A 88 -4.60 0.29 -9.55
CA GLU A 88 -5.63 1.27 -9.81
C GLU A 88 -5.98 1.22 -11.30
N VAL A 89 -7.20 0.77 -11.61
CA VAL A 89 -7.71 0.85 -12.98
C VAL A 89 -7.88 2.33 -13.33
N HIS A 90 -6.99 2.83 -14.17
CA HIS A 90 -7.14 4.18 -14.72
C HIS A 90 -8.46 4.30 -15.48
N ASN A 91 -9.12 5.46 -15.33
CA ASN A 91 -10.40 5.83 -15.95
C ASN A 91 -10.44 5.69 -17.50
N GLY A 92 -9.31 5.42 -18.16
CA GLY A 92 -9.24 5.15 -19.60
C GLY A 92 -9.26 3.66 -19.99
N CYS A 93 -9.08 2.74 -19.03
CA CYS A 93 -9.00 1.31 -19.30
C CYS A 93 -10.34 0.58 -19.17
N GLU A 94 -11.41 1.26 -18.73
CA GLU A 94 -12.72 0.64 -18.53
C GLU A 94 -13.24 -0.01 -19.82
N GLN A 95 -13.17 0.69 -20.95
CA GLN A 95 -13.57 0.15 -22.26
C GLN A 95 -12.72 -1.05 -22.68
N VAL A 96 -11.43 -1.05 -22.33
CA VAL A 96 -10.51 -2.15 -22.62
C VAL A 96 -10.88 -3.38 -21.78
N LEU A 97 -11.21 -3.18 -20.49
CA LEU A 97 -11.67 -4.25 -19.61
C LEU A 97 -13.01 -4.82 -20.06
N THR A 98 -13.98 -3.98 -20.41
CA THR A 98 -15.25 -4.45 -20.99
C THR A 98 -15.02 -5.22 -22.29
N GLY A 99 -14.20 -4.68 -23.20
CA GLY A 99 -13.86 -5.32 -24.47
C GLY A 99 -13.09 -6.63 -24.29
N SER A 100 -12.28 -6.77 -23.24
CA SER A 100 -11.49 -7.98 -22.97
C SER A 100 -12.34 -9.23 -22.81
N GLN A 101 -13.60 -9.10 -22.39
CA GLN A 101 -14.53 -10.22 -22.28
C GLN A 101 -14.81 -10.87 -23.65
N LEU A 102 -14.69 -10.13 -24.75
CA LEU A 102 -14.85 -10.66 -26.10
C LEU A 102 -13.77 -11.69 -26.46
N LEU A 103 -12.62 -11.66 -25.78
CA LEU A 103 -11.56 -12.65 -25.96
C LEU A 103 -11.98 -14.05 -25.48
N GLN A 104 -13.02 -14.17 -24.66
CA GLN A 104 -13.59 -15.47 -24.29
C GLN A 104 -14.25 -16.17 -25.48
N CYS A 105 -14.70 -15.40 -26.49
CA CYS A 105 -15.29 -15.92 -27.71
C CYS A 105 -14.26 -16.09 -28.83
N LEU A 106 -13.33 -15.13 -28.95
CA LEU A 106 -12.29 -15.11 -29.97
C LEU A 106 -10.94 -14.77 -29.32
N PRO A 107 -10.04 -15.75 -29.10
CA PRO A 107 -8.84 -15.55 -28.30
C PRO A 107 -7.81 -14.62 -28.96
N ASN A 108 -7.92 -14.37 -30.26
CA ASN A 108 -7.08 -13.43 -30.99
C ASN A 108 -7.76 -12.05 -31.10
N PRO A 109 -7.12 -10.96 -30.65
CA PRO A 109 -7.67 -9.60 -30.78
C PRO A 109 -8.01 -9.17 -32.21
N GLU A 110 -7.25 -9.62 -33.21
CA GLU A 110 -7.52 -9.29 -34.61
C GLU A 110 -8.82 -9.94 -35.11
N ASP A 111 -9.11 -11.16 -34.63
CA ASP A 111 -10.36 -11.85 -34.95
C ASP A 111 -11.55 -11.16 -34.29
N VAL A 112 -11.40 -10.69 -33.03
CA VAL A 112 -12.42 -9.87 -32.36
C VAL A 112 -12.71 -8.60 -33.15
N LYS A 113 -11.66 -7.88 -33.57
CA LYS A 113 -11.79 -6.67 -34.37
C LYS A 113 -12.52 -6.93 -35.68
N MET A 114 -12.11 -7.96 -36.42
CA MET A 114 -12.76 -8.35 -37.67
C MET A 114 -14.23 -8.70 -37.46
N ALA A 115 -14.56 -9.47 -36.41
CA ALA A 115 -15.93 -9.83 -36.08
C ALA A 115 -16.79 -8.60 -35.73
N LEU A 116 -16.24 -7.65 -34.97
CA LEU A 116 -16.92 -6.40 -34.65
C LEU A 116 -17.12 -5.50 -35.89
N GLU A 117 -16.16 -5.46 -36.80
CA GLU A 117 -16.28 -4.74 -38.08
C GLU A 117 -17.37 -5.36 -38.98
N VAL A 118 -17.40 -6.69 -39.10
CA VAL A 118 -18.46 -7.41 -39.83
C VAL A 118 -19.82 -7.16 -39.18
N TYR A 119 -19.91 -7.21 -37.84
CA TYR A 119 -21.14 -6.92 -37.12
C TYR A 119 -21.63 -5.49 -37.36
N LYS A 120 -20.73 -4.51 -37.29
CA LYS A 120 -21.02 -3.10 -37.60
C LYS A 120 -21.59 -2.95 -39.02
N LEU A 121 -20.93 -3.52 -40.03
CA LEU A 121 -21.43 -3.51 -41.41
C LEU A 121 -22.81 -4.16 -41.53
N SER A 122 -23.06 -5.24 -40.80
CA SER A 122 -24.38 -5.90 -40.81
C SER A 122 -25.50 -5.00 -40.26
N LEU A 123 -25.19 -4.13 -39.30
CA LEU A 123 -26.15 -3.16 -38.74
C LEU A 123 -26.41 -2.03 -39.74
N GLU A 124 -25.35 -1.49 -40.37
CA GLU A 124 -25.46 -0.46 -41.40
C GLU A 124 -26.31 -0.95 -42.59
N ILE A 125 -26.06 -2.19 -43.06
CA ILE A 125 -26.86 -2.81 -44.14
C ILE A 125 -28.33 -2.96 -43.73
N LYS A 126 -28.62 -3.33 -42.48
CA LYS A 126 -30.00 -3.43 -41.99
C LYS A 126 -30.70 -2.07 -42.00
N GLN A 127 -29.99 -1.02 -41.58
CA GLN A 127 -30.52 0.34 -41.56
C GLN A 127 -30.82 0.85 -42.98
N LEU A 128 -29.90 0.66 -43.93
CA LEU A 128 -30.10 1.05 -45.33
C LEU A 128 -31.24 0.29 -46.03
N LYS A 129 -31.58 -0.92 -45.58
CA LYS A 129 -32.72 -1.67 -46.10
C LYS A 129 -34.07 -1.21 -45.54
N GLN A 130 -34.06 -0.38 -44.49
CA GLN A 130 -35.26 0.16 -43.85
C GLN A 130 -35.60 1.58 -44.33
N GLU A 131 -34.69 2.24 -45.05
CA GLU A 131 -34.92 3.49 -45.80
C GLU A 131 -35.45 3.20 -47.21
#